data_AF-D8J852-F1
#
_entry.id   AF-D8J852-F1
#
_cell.length_a   1.000
_cell.length_b   1.000
_cell.length_c   1.000
_cell.angle_alpha   90.00
_cell.angle_beta   90.00
_cell.angle_gamma   90.00
#
_symmetry.space_group_name_H-M   'P 1'
#
loop_
_entity.id
_entity.type
_entity.pdbx_description
1 polymer ?
#
loop_
_entity_poly.entity_id
_entity_poly.type
_entity_poly.pdbx_seq_one_letter_code
_entity_poly.pdbx_strand_id
1 'polypeptide(L)'
;MPPDLGLLARLAVAVFVIVMPTLMFLGLVRLLNRMRDEDLIYRLMTDEELRSVERSHSLAGFVEEVTGTTPGAIRCPDCGGLNAAGMDSCVECGARIG
;
A
#
# COMPACT_ATOMS: atom_id res chain seq x y z
N MET A 1 4.33 52.24 3.50
CA MET A 1 2.89 52.01 3.65
C MET A 1 2.73 50.76 4.51
N PRO A 2 2.33 50.86 5.79
CA PRO A 2 2.07 49.65 6.57
C PRO A 2 1.00 48.83 5.85
N PRO A 3 1.12 47.50 5.78
CA PRO A 3 0.10 46.69 5.13
C PRO A 3 -1.25 46.93 5.80
N ASP A 4 -2.28 47.21 4.99
CA ASP A 4 -3.63 47.39 5.50
C ASP A 4 -4.05 46.12 6.24
N LEU A 5 -4.48 46.26 7.49
CA LEU A 5 -4.87 45.13 8.35
C LEU A 5 -5.91 44.23 7.66
N GLY A 6 -6.76 44.83 6.82
CA GLY A 6 -7.75 44.12 6.01
C GLY A 6 -7.16 43.25 4.89
N LEU A 7 -6.03 43.64 4.29
CA LEU A 7 -5.34 42.83 3.27
C LEU A 7 -4.70 41.60 3.91
N LEU A 8 -4.06 41.78 5.07
CA LEU A 8 -3.48 40.67 5.84
C LEU A 8 -4.54 39.66 6.26
N ALA A 9 -5.69 40.13 6.76
CA ALA A 9 -6.79 39.25 7.16
C ALA A 9 -7.32 38.41 5.97
N ARG A 10 -7.49 39.02 4.79
CA ARG A 10 -7.96 38.32 3.59
C ARG A 10 -6.96 37.28 3.09
N LEU A 11 -5.67 37.63 3.07
CA LEU A 11 -4.62 36.67 2.73
C LEU A 11 -4.59 35.50 3.70
N ALA A 12 -4.70 35.75 5.00
CA ALA A 12 -4.73 34.71 6.02
C ALA A 12 -5.92 33.75 5.82
N VAL A 13 -7.12 34.29 5.60
CA VAL A 13 -8.32 33.49 5.32
C VAL A 13 -8.17 32.69 4.02
N ALA A 14 -7.66 33.30 2.96
CA ALA A 14 -7.45 32.63 1.68
C ALA A 14 -6.45 31.45 1.82
N VAL A 15 -5.31 31.68 2.47
CA VAL A 15 -4.32 30.62 2.73
C VAL A 15 -4.92 29.52 3.58
N PHE A 16 -5.66 29.86 4.64
CA PHE A 16 -6.32 28.87 5.49
C PHE A 16 -7.30 28.00 4.69
N VAL A 17 -8.23 28.61 3.94
CA VAL A 17 -9.25 27.88 3.18
C VAL A 17 -8.62 26.98 2.11
N ILE A 18 -7.48 27.36 1.54
CA ILE A 18 -6.77 26.56 0.53
C ILE A 18 -5.96 25.42 1.17
N VAL A 19 -5.22 25.70 2.24
CA VAL A 19 -4.24 24.76 2.82
C VAL A 19 -4.91 23.76 3.76
N MET A 20 -5.92 24.19 4.51
CA MET A 20 -6.56 23.38 5.54
C MET A 20 -7.18 22.08 4.99
N PRO A 21 -7.90 22.06 3.86
CA PRO A 21 -8.44 20.82 3.27
C PRO A 21 -7.34 19.80 2.93
N THR A 22 -6.22 20.26 2.36
CA THR A 22 -5.08 19.39 2.03
C THR A 22 -4.41 18.84 3.29
N LEU A 23 -4.22 19.68 4.31
CA LEU A 23 -3.69 19.22 5.60
C LEU A 23 -4.63 18.23 6.28
N MET A 24 -5.93 18.45 6.22
CA MET A 24 -6.94 17.54 6.77
C MET A 24 -6.91 16.18 6.06
N PHE A 25 -6.81 16.18 4.73
CA PHE A 25 -6.67 14.96 3.94
C PHE A 25 -5.37 14.20 4.28
N LEU A 26 -4.23 14.90 4.31
CA LEU A 26 -2.94 14.30 4.67
C LEU A 26 -2.93 13.80 6.12
N GLY A 27 -3.59 14.50 7.02
CA GLY A 27 -3.78 14.10 8.42
C GLY A 27 -4.60 12.82 8.51
N LEU A 28 -5.71 12.74 7.78
CA LEU A 28 -6.54 11.54 7.71
C LEU A 28 -5.77 10.35 7.15
N VAL A 29 -5.06 10.54 6.03
CA VAL A 29 -4.24 9.47 5.43
C VAL A 29 -3.16 9.00 6.39
N ARG A 30 -2.45 9.92 7.07
CA ARG A 30 -1.45 9.54 8.09
C ARG A 30 -2.07 8.82 9.27
N LEU A 31 -3.24 9.24 9.74
CA LEU A 31 -3.95 8.61 10.84
C LEU A 31 -4.41 7.20 10.47
N LEU A 32 -4.97 7.01 9.27
CA LEU A 32 -5.35 5.70 8.75
C LEU A 32 -4.12 4.80 8.58
N ASN A 33 -3.01 5.34 8.08
CA ASN A 33 -1.77 4.58 7.93
C ASN A 33 -1.18 4.18 9.28
N ARG A 34 -1.26 5.07 10.28
CA ARG A 34 -0.85 4.78 11.66
C ARG A 34 -1.65 3.63 12.28
N MET A 35 -2.98 3.65 12.13
CA MET A 35 -3.86 2.60 12.63
C MET A 35 -3.60 1.25 11.96
N ARG A 36 -3.09 1.25 10.73
CA ARG A 36 -2.74 0.04 9.98
C ARG A 36 -1.37 -0.52 10.36
N ASP A 37 -0.38 0.34 10.59
CA ASP A 37 1.03 -0.06 10.61
C ASP A 37 1.65 -0.28 12.00
N GLU A 38 1.00 0.08 13.12
CA GLU A 38 1.74 0.10 14.40
C GLU A 38 2.02 -1.27 15.05
N ASP A 39 1.41 -2.40 14.64
CA ASP A 39 1.69 -3.69 15.32
C ASP A 39 1.52 -4.96 14.48
N LEU A 40 0.64 -4.96 13.47
CA LEU A 40 0.29 -6.20 12.77
C LEU A 40 1.33 -6.60 11.71
N ILE A 41 1.90 -5.62 11.00
CA ILE A 41 2.82 -5.88 9.89
C ILE A 41 4.16 -6.45 10.39
N TYR A 42 4.74 -5.88 11.45
CA TYR A 42 5.98 -6.39 12.03
C TYR A 42 5.82 -7.80 12.61
N ARG A 43 4.68 -8.09 13.26
CA ARG A 43 4.41 -9.43 13.79
C ARG A 43 4.21 -10.46 12.68
N LEU A 44 3.49 -10.11 11.61
CA LEU A 44 3.29 -11.00 10.46
C LEU A 44 4.60 -11.26 9.70
N MET A 45 5.43 -10.24 9.47
CA MET A 45 6.75 -10.43 8.84
C MET A 45 7.64 -11.35 9.68
N THR A 46 7.69 -11.13 11.00
CA THR A 46 8.52 -11.94 11.90
C THR A 46 8.00 -13.39 11.98
N ASP A 47 6.69 -13.60 12.06
CA ASP A 47 6.05 -14.93 12.06
C ASP A 47 6.23 -15.66 10.72
N GLU A 48 6.18 -14.94 9.59
CA GLU A 48 6.36 -15.49 8.25
C GLU A 48 7.82 -15.87 8.00
N GLU A 49 8.78 -15.06 8.45
CA GLU A 49 10.20 -15.41 8.45
C GLU A 49 10.46 -16.67 9.28
N LEU A 50 9.95 -16.75 10.51
CA LEU A 50 10.07 -17.94 11.37
C LEU A 50 9.42 -19.18 10.74
N ARG A 51 8.20 -19.05 10.19
CA ARG A 51 7.53 -20.15 9.48
C ARG A 51 8.26 -20.56 8.21
N SER A 52 8.90 -19.64 7.49
CA SER A 52 9.68 -19.96 6.28
C SER A 52 10.94 -20.74 6.63
N VAL A 53 11.61 -20.40 7.73
CA VAL A 53 12.77 -21.14 8.26
C VAL A 53 12.34 -22.53 8.75
N GLU A 54 11.22 -22.63 9.46
CA GLU A 54 10.69 -23.93 9.90
C GLU A 54 10.20 -24.80 8.72
N ARG A 55 9.56 -24.19 7.72
CA ARG A 55 9.11 -24.86 6.50
C ARG A 55 10.28 -25.35 5.65
N SER A 56 11.32 -24.54 5.48
CA SER A 56 12.53 -24.93 4.72
C SER A 56 13.33 -26.06 5.41
N HIS A 57 13.26 -26.16 6.74
CA HIS A 57 13.79 -27.30 7.49
C HIS A 57 12.84 -28.50 7.56
N SER A 58 11.61 -28.38 7.08
CA SER A 58 10.60 -29.42 7.01
C SER A 58 10.53 -30.02 5.60
N LEU A 59 10.30 -31.34 5.51
CA LEU A 59 10.06 -32.05 4.24
C LEU A 59 8.93 -31.41 3.39
N ALA A 60 7.99 -30.69 4.01
CA ALA A 60 6.92 -29.98 3.31
C ALA A 60 7.43 -28.77 2.51
N GLY A 61 8.42 -28.01 3.02
CA GLY A 61 8.98 -26.87 2.28
C GLY A 61 9.78 -27.30 1.06
N PHE A 62 10.47 -28.45 1.16
CA PHE A 62 11.17 -29.04 0.03
C PHE A 62 10.18 -29.47 -1.08
N VAL A 63 8.97 -29.92 -0.74
CA VAL A 63 7.91 -30.26 -1.72
C VAL A 63 7.30 -29.00 -2.34
N GLU A 64 7.14 -27.92 -1.59
CA GLU A 64 6.55 -26.65 -2.07
C GLU A 64 7.50 -25.87 -2.97
N GLU A 65 8.80 -25.83 -2.64
CA GLU A 65 9.83 -25.23 -3.49
C GLU A 65 10.01 -26.01 -4.81
N VAL A 66 9.92 -27.34 -4.76
CA VAL A 66 9.96 -28.19 -5.97
C VAL A 66 8.68 -28.06 -6.80
N THR A 67 7.54 -27.73 -6.20
CA THR A 67 6.27 -27.63 -6.93
C THR A 67 5.93 -26.23 -7.40
N GLY A 68 6.50 -25.14 -6.85
CA GLY A 68 6.68 -23.80 -7.46
C GLY A 68 5.52 -23.18 -8.26
N THR A 69 4.30 -23.70 -8.11
CA THR A 69 3.17 -23.42 -8.98
C THR A 69 1.97 -23.23 -8.07
N THR A 70 1.68 -21.99 -7.69
CA THR A 70 0.33 -21.66 -7.21
C THR A 70 -0.61 -21.90 -8.39
N PRO A 71 -1.49 -22.92 -8.35
CA PRO A 71 -2.33 -23.22 -9.49
C PRO A 71 -3.23 -22.02 -9.80
N GLY A 72 -3.08 -21.44 -11.00
CA GLY A 72 -3.92 -20.34 -11.48
C GLY A 72 -3.33 -18.93 -11.38
N ALA A 73 -2.12 -18.73 -10.88
CA ALA A 73 -1.50 -17.40 -10.95
C ALA A 73 -1.12 -17.03 -12.40
N ILE A 74 -1.55 -15.85 -12.87
CA ILE A 74 -1.23 -15.29 -14.19
C ILE A 74 -0.30 -14.09 -14.01
N ARG A 75 0.72 -13.96 -14.86
CA ARG A 75 1.55 -12.75 -14.93
C ARG A 75 0.98 -11.76 -15.94
N CYS A 76 0.93 -10.49 -15.56
CA CYS A 76 0.56 -9.41 -16.46
C CYS A 76 1.63 -9.27 -17.57
N PRO A 77 1.24 -9.25 -18.86
CA PRO A 77 2.18 -9.10 -19.97
C PRO A 77 2.82 -7.71 -20.06
N ASP A 78 2.17 -6.68 -19.50
CA ASP A 78 2.65 -5.29 -19.59
C ASP A 78 3.66 -4.93 -18.50
N CYS A 79 3.37 -5.30 -17.24
CA CYS A 79 4.22 -4.93 -16.10
C CYS A 79 4.90 -6.11 -15.40
N GLY A 80 4.54 -7.36 -15.73
CA GLY A 80 5.07 -8.56 -15.07
C GLY A 80 4.46 -8.89 -13.71
N GLY A 81 3.53 -8.07 -13.21
CA GLY A 81 2.87 -8.27 -11.91
C GLY A 81 2.10 -9.59 -11.83
N LEU A 82 2.19 -10.27 -10.68
CA LEU A 82 1.44 -11.51 -10.42
C LEU A 82 -0.01 -11.21 -10.05
N ASN A 83 -0.92 -11.90 -10.72
CA ASN A 83 -2.36 -11.77 -10.56
C ASN A 83 -2.98 -13.15 -10.28
N ALA A 84 -4.03 -13.19 -9.45
CA ALA A 84 -4.84 -14.37 -9.23
C ALA A 84 -5.63 -14.76 -10.49
N ALA A 85 -5.99 -16.05 -10.60
CA ALA A 85 -6.80 -16.58 -11.69
C ALA A 85 -8.17 -15.88 -11.74
N GLY A 86 -8.63 -15.53 -12.95
CA GLY A 86 -9.98 -14.97 -13.15
C GLY A 86 -10.14 -13.48 -12.89
N MET A 87 -9.04 -12.72 -12.77
CA MET A 87 -9.09 -11.26 -12.78
C MET A 87 -9.17 -10.72 -14.22
N ASP A 88 -10.01 -9.71 -14.44
CA ASP A 88 -10.14 -9.02 -15.74
C ASP A 88 -9.04 -7.97 -15.97
N SER A 89 -8.46 -7.45 -14.89
CA SER A 89 -7.45 -6.38 -14.91
C SER A 89 -6.34 -6.61 -13.89
N CYS A 90 -5.14 -6.16 -14.21
CA CYS A 90 -3.97 -6.20 -13.35
C CYS A 90 -4.14 -5.28 -12.13
N VAL A 91 -3.86 -5.80 -10.93
CA VAL A 91 -3.95 -5.03 -9.68
C VAL A 91 -2.88 -3.95 -9.53
N GLU A 92 -1.77 -4.06 -10.26
CA GLU A 92 -0.66 -3.10 -10.18
C GLU A 92 -0.79 -1.96 -11.19
N CYS A 93 -1.03 -2.29 -12.48
CA CYS A 93 -1.01 -1.30 -13.57
C CYS A 93 -2.39 -1.03 -14.18
N GLY A 94 -3.42 -1.81 -13.82
CA GLY A 94 -4.77 -1.67 -14.37
C GLY A 94 -4.93 -2.18 -15.82
N ALA A 95 -3.89 -2.74 -16.43
CA ALA A 95 -3.99 -3.33 -17.77
C ALA A 95 -4.94 -4.53 -17.78
N ARG A 96 -5.63 -4.75 -18.91
CA ARG A 96 -6.53 -5.90 -19.05
C ARG A 96 -5.72 -7.18 -19.20
N ILE A 97 -6.08 -8.20 -18.43
CA ILE A 97 -5.40 -9.51 -18.42
C ILE A 97 -6.37 -10.67 -18.74
N GLY A 98 -7.62 -10.34 -19.09
CA GLY A 98 -8.69 -11.22 -19.58
C GLY A 98 -9.40 -10.65 -20.80
#